data_AF-A0A931Q8G7-F1
#
_entry.id   AF-A0A931Q8G7-F1
#
_cell.length_a   1.000
_cell.length_b   1.000
_cell.length_c   1.000
_cell.angle_alpha   90.00
_cell.angle_beta   90.00
_cell.angle_gamma   90.00
#
_symmetry.space_group_name_H-M   'P 1'
#
loop_
_entity.id
_entity.type
_entity.pdbx_description
1 polymer ?
#
loop_
_entity_poly.entity_id
_entity_poly.type
_entity_poly.pdbx_seq_one_letter_code
_entity_poly.pdbx_strand_id
1 'polypeptide(L)'
;MFDKFTSRQIFIILLTTLYAFFLGWFLLLYLNGWTDTRWNYLSGTYNIISFAGAFYGLFFVARHWGGWKSDIGRAVILLSSGLLVWSIGLAIYLFYNLALQVDVPYPSWADAGFLSAYPFWAIGAVLLSKATGAQFGLRKLGGKTMLLLAPITATAASYYLLVIVARDGIITTAESSETLKLFLDFAYPISDLIIVILATLIYGLSYRYFGGKYKLPIYLILSAFAVNYFGDFSFSYGTTVETYYTGNFADALFTTTMYLLSVGIALLDSRSVPLSTESFNEGQKYQLASRIIHEQATIIGPAAWSEAQQVEGLSIDVSRMEAYVTGNRKEVLERLVLQYEQLFGKASREVCREAVRPFLSQVSIEEIPEVLR
;
A
#
# COMPACT_ATOMS: atom_id res chain seq x y z
N MET A 1 12.13 5.43 30.29
CA MET A 1 12.83 4.87 29.10
C MET A 1 11.94 4.82 27.84
N PHE A 2 10.61 4.97 27.95
CA PHE A 2 9.67 4.92 26.80
C PHE A 2 9.40 6.28 26.10
N ASP A 3 9.90 7.41 26.62
CA ASP A 3 9.68 8.74 26.00
C ASP A 3 10.43 9.00 24.68
N LYS A 4 11.20 8.03 24.16
CA LYS A 4 11.96 8.19 22.91
C LYS A 4 11.26 7.69 21.66
N PHE A 5 10.19 6.89 21.77
CA PHE A 5 9.56 6.26 20.61
C PHE A 5 8.20 6.89 20.29
N THR A 6 8.00 7.25 19.02
CA THR A 6 6.69 7.66 18.51
C THR A 6 5.70 6.48 18.51
N SER A 7 4.39 6.75 18.60
CA SER A 7 3.36 5.70 18.55
C SER A 7 3.45 4.82 17.30
N ARG A 8 3.89 5.39 16.16
CA ARG A 8 4.16 4.64 14.92
C ARG A 8 5.31 3.64 15.10
N GLN A 9 6.42 4.07 15.72
CA GLN A 9 7.55 3.17 15.97
C GLN A 9 7.17 2.04 16.93
N ILE A 10 6.44 2.35 18.00
CA ILE A 10 5.95 1.33 18.95
C ILE A 10 5.06 0.31 18.22
N PHE A 11 4.13 0.77 17.40
CA PHE A 11 3.27 -0.11 16.61
C PHE A 11 4.08 -1.05 15.69
N ILE A 12 5.03 -0.50 14.92
CA ILE A 12 5.87 -1.30 14.01
C ILE A 12 6.73 -2.29 14.79
N ILE A 13 7.31 -1.90 15.93
CA ILE A 13 8.10 -2.80 16.79
C ILE A 13 7.22 -3.97 17.27
N LEU A 14 6.04 -3.69 17.81
CA LEU A 14 5.12 -4.72 18.29
C LEU A 14 4.71 -5.67 17.16
N LEU A 15 4.37 -5.14 15.99
CA LEU A 15 3.96 -5.93 14.84
C LEU A 15 5.11 -6.79 14.29
N THR A 16 6.34 -6.26 14.31
CA THR A 16 7.55 -6.98 13.88
C THR A 16 7.90 -8.10 14.86
N THR A 17 7.72 -7.88 16.17
CA THR A 17 7.89 -8.92 17.19
C THR A 17 6.86 -10.04 17.00
N LEU A 18 5.60 -9.70 16.76
CA LEU A 18 4.56 -10.69 16.44
C LEU A 18 4.89 -11.47 15.18
N TYR A 19 5.33 -10.79 14.12
CA TYR A 19 5.75 -11.43 12.87
C TYR A 19 6.91 -12.41 13.09
N ALA A 20 7.96 -11.99 13.80
CA ALA A 20 9.10 -12.84 14.12
C ALA A 20 8.70 -14.07 14.96
N PHE A 21 7.75 -13.89 15.89
CA PHE A 21 7.18 -15.00 16.65
C PHE A 21 6.50 -16.01 15.73
N PHE A 22 5.63 -15.58 14.81
CA PHE A 22 4.96 -16.51 13.88
C PHE A 22 5.92 -17.18 12.91
N LEU A 23 6.95 -16.49 12.41
CA LEU A 23 7.99 -17.14 11.61
C LEU A 23 8.74 -18.21 12.40
N GLY A 24 9.09 -17.93 13.65
CA GLY A 24 9.69 -18.92 14.55
C GLY A 24 8.74 -20.09 14.82
N TRP A 25 7.44 -19.82 14.94
CA TRP A 25 6.39 -20.83 15.09
C TRP A 25 6.31 -21.76 13.89
N PHE A 26 6.18 -21.23 12.67
CA PHE A 26 6.15 -22.05 11.45
C PHE A 26 7.43 -22.88 11.28
N LEU A 27 8.60 -22.29 11.58
CA LEU A 27 9.86 -23.01 11.55
C LEU A 27 9.89 -24.17 12.56
N LEU A 28 9.37 -23.94 13.77
CA LEU A 28 9.28 -24.99 14.80
C LEU A 28 8.36 -26.13 14.33
N LEU A 29 7.19 -25.82 13.76
CA LEU A 29 6.28 -26.84 13.23
C LEU A 29 6.97 -27.68 12.13
N TYR A 30 7.65 -27.00 11.20
CA TYR A 30 8.38 -27.64 10.12
C TYR A 30 9.51 -28.56 10.62
N LEU A 31 10.36 -28.07 11.53
CA LEU A 31 11.50 -28.85 12.05
C LEU A 31 11.06 -30.08 12.86
N ASN A 32 9.89 -30.03 13.48
CA ASN A 32 9.32 -31.17 14.21
C ASN A 32 8.47 -32.10 13.33
N GLY A 33 8.23 -31.74 12.07
CA GLY A 33 7.37 -32.51 11.15
C GLY A 33 5.90 -32.58 11.58
N TRP A 34 5.42 -31.59 12.34
CA TRP A 34 4.01 -31.55 12.78
C TRP A 34 3.13 -31.00 11.66
N THR A 35 2.15 -31.81 11.24
CA THR A 35 1.25 -31.45 10.13
C THR A 35 -0.21 -31.38 10.56
N ASP A 36 -0.64 -32.14 11.56
CA ASP A 36 -2.03 -32.19 12.00
C ASP A 36 -2.11 -32.22 13.54
N THR A 37 -1.79 -31.09 14.15
CA THR A 37 -1.85 -30.93 15.61
C THR A 37 -2.55 -29.65 15.99
N ARG A 38 -2.98 -29.53 17.26
CA ARG A 38 -3.49 -28.26 17.78
C ARG A 38 -2.53 -27.08 17.56
N TRP A 39 -1.22 -27.33 17.53
CA TRP A 39 -0.20 -26.31 17.29
C TRP A 39 -0.23 -25.79 15.85
N ASN A 40 -0.51 -26.66 14.88
CA ASN A 40 -0.73 -26.29 13.48
C ASN A 40 -1.91 -25.34 13.36
N TYR A 41 -3.06 -25.70 13.92
CA TYR A 41 -4.28 -24.88 13.85
C TYR A 41 -4.16 -23.53 14.58
N LEU A 42 -3.38 -23.46 15.65
CA LEU A 42 -3.08 -22.18 16.34
C LEU A 42 -2.30 -21.21 15.46
N SER A 43 -1.64 -21.67 14.40
CA SER A 43 -0.89 -20.81 13.49
C SER A 43 -1.79 -19.75 12.84
N GLY A 44 -3.06 -20.05 12.56
CA GLY A 44 -4.00 -19.10 11.97
C GLY A 44 -4.29 -17.87 12.84
N THR A 45 -3.86 -17.85 14.11
CA THR A 45 -3.93 -16.67 15.00
C THR A 45 -3.01 -15.53 14.57
N TYR A 46 -2.22 -15.72 13.50
CA TYR A 46 -1.51 -14.62 12.83
C TYR A 46 -2.46 -13.53 12.31
N ASN A 47 -3.77 -13.79 12.24
CA ASN A 47 -4.81 -12.80 11.95
C ASN A 47 -4.73 -11.55 12.84
N ILE A 48 -4.15 -11.63 14.04
CA ILE A 48 -3.87 -10.48 14.90
C ILE A 48 -3.03 -9.41 14.17
N ILE A 49 -2.10 -9.81 13.29
CA ILE A 49 -1.27 -8.90 12.51
C ILE A 49 -2.14 -8.09 11.54
N SER A 50 -2.99 -8.75 10.75
CA SER A 50 -3.86 -8.07 9.78
C SER A 50 -4.94 -7.24 10.46
N PHE A 51 -5.51 -7.71 11.57
CA PHE A 51 -6.45 -6.94 12.37
C PHE A 51 -5.81 -5.66 12.95
N ALA A 52 -4.62 -5.77 13.55
CA ALA A 52 -3.90 -4.63 14.09
C ALA A 52 -3.51 -3.62 12.99
N GLY A 53 -3.05 -4.11 11.84
CA GLY A 53 -2.75 -3.30 10.66
C GLY A 53 -3.97 -2.56 10.12
N ALA A 54 -5.10 -3.27 9.97
CA ALA A 54 -6.36 -2.68 9.54
C ALA A 54 -6.82 -1.57 10.49
N PHE A 55 -6.81 -1.83 11.80
CA PHE A 55 -7.23 -0.87 12.80
C PHE A 55 -6.31 0.36 12.81
N TYR A 56 -5.00 0.15 12.78
CA TYR A 56 -4.04 1.26 12.75
C TYR A 56 -4.22 2.13 11.50
N GLY A 57 -4.37 1.49 10.33
CA GLY A 57 -4.60 2.15 9.06
C GLY A 57 -5.89 2.97 9.03
N LEU A 58 -7.03 2.40 9.45
CA LEU A 58 -8.33 3.08 9.43
C LEU A 58 -8.42 4.24 10.43
N PHE A 59 -7.93 4.06 11.65
CA PHE A 59 -8.18 5.01 12.74
C PHE A 59 -7.09 6.06 12.92
N PHE A 60 -5.85 5.78 12.49
CA PHE A 60 -4.73 6.70 12.67
C PHE A 60 -4.23 7.23 11.33
N VAL A 61 -3.84 6.35 10.41
CA VAL A 61 -3.20 6.75 9.15
C VAL A 61 -4.20 7.44 8.22
N ALA A 62 -5.35 6.83 7.96
CA ALA A 62 -6.36 7.40 7.07
C ALA A 62 -6.85 8.76 7.55
N ARG A 63 -7.13 8.90 8.86
CA ARG A 63 -7.60 10.16 9.46
C ARG A 63 -6.57 11.27 9.33
N HIS A 64 -5.28 10.94 9.53
CA HIS A 64 -4.18 11.89 9.36
C HIS A 64 -4.14 12.47 7.95
N TRP A 65 -4.37 11.64 6.94
CA TRP A 65 -4.44 12.06 5.54
C TRP A 65 -5.78 12.71 5.15
N GLY A 66 -6.73 12.91 6.06
CA GLY A 66 -8.04 13.50 5.74
C GLY A 66 -9.11 12.50 5.29
N GLY A 67 -8.82 11.19 5.39
CA GLY A 67 -9.76 10.09 5.13
C GLY A 67 -10.31 10.11 3.71
N TRP A 68 -11.62 10.03 3.56
CA TRP A 68 -12.30 10.03 2.26
C TRP A 68 -12.14 11.32 1.43
N LYS A 69 -11.54 12.37 2.00
CA LYS A 69 -11.34 13.66 1.31
C LYS A 69 -10.03 13.74 0.53
N SER A 70 -9.09 12.81 0.72
CA SER A 70 -7.83 12.76 -0.03
C SER A 70 -7.61 11.41 -0.71
N ASP A 71 -6.79 11.40 -1.76
CA ASP A 71 -6.50 10.17 -2.48
C ASP A 71 -5.67 9.19 -1.64
N ILE A 72 -4.68 9.67 -0.87
CA ILE A 72 -3.96 8.81 0.09
C ILE A 72 -4.90 8.27 1.17
N GLY A 73 -5.76 9.12 1.74
CA GLY A 73 -6.69 8.70 2.78
C GLY A 73 -7.65 7.62 2.29
N ARG A 74 -8.21 7.77 1.08
CA ARG A 74 -9.03 6.73 0.42
C ARG A 74 -8.26 5.44 0.16
N ALA A 75 -7.03 5.56 -0.33
CA ALA A 75 -6.16 4.41 -0.58
C ALA A 75 -5.91 3.61 0.70
N VAL A 76 -5.53 4.30 1.78
CA VAL A 76 -5.29 3.69 3.09
C VAL A 76 -6.56 3.04 3.65
N ILE A 77 -7.72 3.69 3.52
CA ILE A 77 -8.99 3.11 3.95
C ILE A 77 -9.25 1.79 3.24
N LEU A 78 -9.15 1.77 1.91
CA LEU A 78 -9.43 0.56 1.13
C LEU A 78 -8.40 -0.54 1.39
N LEU A 79 -7.10 -0.23 1.44
CA LEU A 79 -6.05 -1.21 1.79
C LEU A 79 -6.29 -1.82 3.18
N SER A 80 -6.67 -0.98 4.15
CA SER A 80 -6.97 -1.42 5.52
C SER A 80 -8.28 -2.20 5.62
N SER A 81 -9.29 -1.86 4.82
CA SER A 81 -10.52 -2.64 4.69
C SER A 81 -10.25 -4.03 4.12
N GLY A 82 -9.35 -4.15 3.14
CA GLY A 82 -8.88 -5.44 2.62
C GLY A 82 -8.21 -6.29 3.71
N LEU A 83 -7.34 -5.70 4.52
CA LEU A 83 -6.76 -6.37 5.70
C LEU A 83 -7.83 -6.82 6.70
N LEU A 84 -8.86 -6.00 6.93
CA LEU A 84 -9.94 -6.31 7.87
C LEU A 84 -10.78 -7.50 7.38
N VAL A 85 -11.22 -7.50 6.12
CA VAL A 85 -12.03 -8.60 5.58
C VAL A 85 -11.23 -9.90 5.47
N TRP A 86 -9.92 -9.82 5.15
CA TRP A 86 -9.02 -10.98 5.24
C TRP A 86 -8.94 -11.52 6.68
N SER A 87 -8.76 -10.64 7.67
CA SER A 87 -8.74 -11.02 9.08
C SER A 87 -10.03 -11.68 9.54
N ILE A 88 -11.18 -11.25 9.00
CA ILE A 88 -12.49 -11.88 9.27
C ILE A 88 -12.53 -13.27 8.62
N GLY A 89 -12.06 -13.42 7.37
CA GLY A 89 -11.92 -14.71 6.71
C GLY A 89 -11.08 -15.70 7.53
N LEU A 90 -9.92 -15.24 8.04
CA LEU A 90 -9.09 -16.05 8.95
C LEU A 90 -9.78 -16.39 10.26
N ALA A 91 -10.54 -15.46 10.85
CA ALA A 91 -11.29 -15.75 12.07
C ALA A 91 -12.35 -16.84 11.85
N ILE A 92 -13.02 -16.84 10.69
CA ILE A 92 -13.95 -17.89 10.28
C ILE A 92 -13.21 -19.21 10.04
N TYR A 93 -12.07 -19.18 9.35
CA TYR A 93 -11.20 -20.35 9.14
C TYR A 93 -10.77 -20.98 10.47
N LEU A 94 -10.32 -20.16 11.43
CA LEU A 94 -9.99 -20.59 12.79
C LEU A 94 -11.19 -21.16 13.54
N PHE A 95 -12.39 -20.64 13.34
CA PHE A 95 -13.60 -21.14 13.97
C PHE A 95 -13.91 -22.58 13.52
N TYR A 96 -13.78 -22.89 12.23
CA TYR A 96 -13.91 -24.26 11.73
C TYR A 96 -12.89 -25.21 12.39
N ASN A 97 -11.61 -24.85 12.35
CA ASN A 97 -10.55 -25.74 12.83
C ASN A 97 -10.50 -25.88 14.37
N LEU A 98 -10.64 -24.78 15.12
CA LEU A 98 -10.43 -24.78 16.58
C LEU A 98 -11.73 -25.01 17.37
N ALA A 99 -12.86 -24.46 16.90
CA ALA A 99 -14.13 -24.56 17.62
C ALA A 99 -14.97 -25.75 17.14
N LEU A 100 -15.07 -25.94 15.82
CA LEU A 100 -15.83 -27.07 15.25
C LEU A 100 -14.99 -28.34 15.08
N GLN A 101 -13.66 -28.23 15.07
CA GLN A 101 -12.72 -29.35 14.90
C GLN A 101 -12.97 -30.15 13.61
N VAL A 102 -13.25 -29.42 12.53
CA VAL A 102 -13.44 -29.98 11.19
C VAL A 102 -12.57 -29.22 10.20
N ASP A 103 -12.16 -29.92 9.14
CA ASP A 103 -11.51 -29.26 7.99
C ASP A 103 -12.43 -28.20 7.40
N VAL A 104 -11.83 -27.09 6.99
CA VAL A 104 -12.59 -25.99 6.38
C VAL A 104 -13.15 -26.47 5.02
N PRO A 105 -14.47 -26.46 4.82
CA PRO A 105 -15.06 -26.90 3.56
C PRO A 105 -14.64 -25.95 2.42
N TYR A 106 -14.67 -26.43 1.18
CA TYR A 106 -14.47 -25.56 0.01
C TYR A 106 -15.62 -25.77 -0.97
N PRO A 107 -16.41 -24.71 -1.29
CA PRO A 107 -16.39 -23.34 -0.75
C PRO A 107 -16.78 -23.20 0.74
N SER A 108 -16.34 -22.13 1.41
CA SER A 108 -16.70 -21.75 2.79
C SER A 108 -17.06 -20.27 2.96
N TRP A 109 -17.54 -19.92 4.16
CA TRP A 109 -17.68 -18.52 4.59
C TRP A 109 -16.35 -17.78 4.75
N ALA A 110 -15.21 -18.49 4.90
CA ALA A 110 -13.91 -17.83 4.94
C ALA A 110 -13.55 -17.23 3.59
N ASP A 111 -13.93 -17.90 2.48
CA ASP A 111 -13.70 -17.43 1.10
C ASP A 111 -14.38 -16.09 0.81
N ALA A 112 -15.54 -15.84 1.43
CA ALA A 112 -16.20 -14.54 1.31
C ALA A 112 -15.33 -13.38 1.85
N GLY A 113 -14.53 -13.65 2.89
CA GLY A 113 -13.56 -12.69 3.44
C GLY A 113 -12.31 -12.58 2.57
N PHE A 114 -11.71 -13.70 2.19
CA PHE A 114 -10.47 -13.73 1.40
C PHE A 114 -10.66 -13.12 0.02
N LEU A 115 -11.66 -13.54 -0.74
CA LEU A 115 -11.89 -13.05 -2.10
C LEU A 115 -12.26 -11.56 -2.11
N SER A 116 -13.02 -11.09 -1.10
CA SER A 116 -13.38 -9.68 -0.99
C SER A 116 -12.19 -8.76 -0.70
N ALA A 117 -11.08 -9.28 -0.16
CA ALA A 117 -9.89 -8.47 0.11
C ALA A 117 -9.24 -7.94 -1.18
N TYR A 118 -9.27 -8.72 -2.26
CA TYR A 118 -8.66 -8.39 -3.54
C TYR A 118 -9.17 -7.10 -4.19
N PRO A 119 -10.48 -6.86 -4.38
CA PRO A 119 -10.96 -5.59 -4.94
C PRO A 119 -10.60 -4.40 -4.03
N PHE A 120 -10.64 -4.55 -2.72
CA PHE A 120 -10.19 -3.50 -1.79
C PHE A 120 -8.70 -3.18 -1.99
N TRP A 121 -7.85 -4.20 -2.06
CA TRP A 121 -6.42 -4.02 -2.29
C TRP A 121 -6.10 -3.44 -3.66
N ALA A 122 -6.75 -3.93 -4.72
CA ALA A 122 -6.56 -3.46 -6.08
C ALA A 122 -6.95 -1.98 -6.22
N ILE A 123 -8.13 -1.58 -5.75
CA ILE A 123 -8.59 -0.19 -5.81
C ILE A 123 -7.70 0.69 -4.93
N GLY A 124 -7.37 0.24 -3.72
CA GLY A 124 -6.47 0.96 -2.81
C GLY A 124 -5.08 1.20 -3.40
N ALA A 125 -4.50 0.19 -4.05
CA ALA A 125 -3.21 0.29 -4.72
C ALA A 125 -3.26 1.26 -5.91
N VAL A 126 -4.32 1.23 -6.72
CA VAL A 126 -4.50 2.17 -7.84
C VAL A 126 -4.62 3.61 -7.33
N LEU A 127 -5.39 3.86 -6.27
CA LEU A 127 -5.47 5.20 -5.67
C LEU A 127 -4.13 5.67 -5.11
N LEU A 128 -3.40 4.78 -4.43
CA LEU A 128 -2.05 5.08 -3.93
C LEU A 128 -1.10 5.43 -5.09
N SER A 129 -1.21 4.74 -6.23
CA SER A 129 -0.39 4.98 -7.41
C SER A 129 -0.67 6.32 -8.09
N LYS A 130 -1.94 6.77 -8.09
CA LYS A 130 -2.33 8.09 -8.59
C LYS A 130 -1.69 9.19 -7.75
N ALA A 131 -1.76 9.07 -6.43
CA ALA A 131 -1.17 10.03 -5.50
C ALA A 131 0.37 10.06 -5.54
N THR A 132 1.01 9.06 -6.13
CA THR A 132 2.48 8.89 -6.12
C THR A 132 3.13 9.01 -7.49
N GLY A 133 2.37 9.45 -8.50
CA GLY A 133 2.92 9.90 -9.78
C GLY A 133 3.03 8.85 -10.89
N ALA A 134 2.37 7.69 -10.76
CA ALA A 134 2.34 6.66 -11.81
C ALA A 134 1.87 7.21 -13.18
N GLN A 135 0.98 8.22 -13.14
CA GLN A 135 0.49 8.96 -14.31
C GLN A 135 1.59 9.61 -15.14
N PHE A 136 2.71 10.00 -14.52
CA PHE A 136 3.83 10.62 -15.23
C PHE A 136 4.67 9.59 -15.97
N GLY A 137 4.79 8.37 -15.45
CA GLY A 137 5.47 7.25 -16.13
C GLY A 137 4.84 6.91 -17.47
N LEU A 138 3.50 6.98 -17.55
CA LEU A 138 2.73 6.70 -18.77
C LEU A 138 2.93 7.71 -19.90
N ARG A 139 3.50 8.89 -19.62
CA ARG A 139 3.78 9.90 -20.65
C ARG A 139 4.94 9.48 -21.56
N LYS A 140 5.84 8.62 -21.07
CA LYS A 140 7.02 8.17 -21.82
C LYS A 140 6.73 6.88 -22.59
N LEU A 141 7.41 6.69 -23.73
CA LEU A 141 7.28 5.48 -24.56
C LEU A 141 7.50 4.20 -23.73
N GLY A 142 8.54 4.17 -22.89
CA GLY A 142 8.82 3.01 -22.02
C GLY A 142 7.69 2.66 -21.06
N GLY A 143 6.97 3.66 -20.51
CA GLY A 143 5.81 3.41 -19.66
C GLY A 143 4.62 2.84 -20.43
N LYS A 144 4.39 3.31 -21.66
CA LYS A 144 3.36 2.74 -22.57
C LYS A 144 3.70 1.30 -22.98
N THR A 145 4.97 1.03 -23.29
CA THR A 145 5.43 -0.33 -23.60
C THR A 145 5.23 -1.25 -22.39
N MET A 146 5.54 -0.79 -21.18
CA MET A 146 5.32 -1.56 -19.96
C MET A 146 3.83 -1.86 -19.71
N LEU A 147 2.95 -0.88 -19.96
CA LEU A 147 1.50 -1.05 -19.86
C LEU A 147 0.97 -2.19 -20.75
N LEU A 148 1.59 -2.41 -21.91
CA LEU A 148 1.25 -3.51 -22.82
C LEU A 148 1.92 -4.83 -22.41
N LEU A 149 3.23 -4.81 -22.13
CA LEU A 149 4.01 -6.03 -21.92
C LEU A 149 3.79 -6.67 -20.54
N ALA A 150 3.59 -5.87 -19.48
CA ALA A 150 3.43 -6.42 -18.13
C ALA A 150 2.17 -7.31 -18.02
N PRO A 151 0.98 -6.94 -18.52
CA PRO A 151 -0.17 -7.84 -18.54
C PRO A 151 0.05 -9.13 -19.33
N ILE A 152 0.70 -9.06 -20.50
CA ILE A 152 0.96 -10.23 -21.35
C ILE A 152 1.90 -11.20 -20.64
N THR A 153 3.02 -10.69 -20.13
CA THR A 153 4.04 -11.48 -19.44
C THR A 153 3.52 -12.05 -18.12
N ALA A 154 2.79 -11.26 -17.32
CA ALA A 154 2.16 -11.72 -16.09
C ALA A 154 1.08 -12.77 -16.37
N THR A 155 0.26 -12.60 -17.42
CA THR A 155 -0.75 -13.61 -17.79
C THR A 155 -0.09 -14.92 -18.18
N ALA A 156 0.95 -14.89 -19.02
CA ALA A 156 1.66 -16.10 -19.43
C ALA A 156 2.34 -16.80 -18.23
N ALA A 157 3.01 -16.03 -17.37
CA ALA A 157 3.65 -16.54 -16.16
C ALA A 157 2.63 -17.12 -15.17
N SER A 158 1.52 -16.42 -14.93
CA SER A 158 0.46 -16.87 -14.02
C SER A 158 -0.30 -18.07 -14.55
N TYR A 159 -0.53 -18.17 -15.85
CA TYR A 159 -1.07 -19.39 -16.43
C TYR A 159 -0.12 -20.58 -16.19
N TYR A 160 1.17 -20.40 -16.45
CA TYR A 160 2.15 -21.46 -16.19
C TYR A 160 2.22 -21.82 -14.70
N LEU A 161 2.35 -20.85 -13.80
CA LEU A 161 2.51 -21.11 -12.38
C LEU A 161 1.21 -21.58 -11.72
N LEU A 162 0.12 -20.82 -11.83
CA LEU A 162 -1.12 -21.09 -11.09
C LEU A 162 -1.98 -22.20 -11.73
N VAL A 163 -1.81 -22.49 -13.02
CA VAL A 163 -2.58 -23.56 -13.69
C VAL A 163 -1.71 -24.77 -13.97
N ILE A 164 -0.64 -24.62 -14.75
CA ILE A 164 0.16 -25.78 -15.18
C ILE A 164 0.90 -26.39 -13.99
N VAL A 165 1.62 -25.59 -13.20
CA VAL A 165 2.44 -26.10 -12.09
C VAL A 165 1.60 -26.35 -10.85
N ALA A 166 0.83 -25.36 -10.40
CA ALA A 166 0.10 -25.44 -9.14
C ALA A 166 -1.11 -26.36 -9.17
N ARG A 167 -1.69 -26.64 -10.34
CA ARG A 167 -2.92 -27.44 -10.49
C ARG A 167 -2.78 -28.58 -11.51
N ASP A 168 -1.55 -28.93 -11.89
CA ASP A 168 -1.26 -29.98 -12.88
C ASP A 168 -2.03 -29.80 -14.21
N GLY A 169 -2.24 -28.54 -14.63
CA GLY A 169 -2.99 -28.20 -15.83
C GLY A 169 -4.52 -28.31 -15.72
N ILE A 170 -5.05 -28.70 -14.56
CA ILE A 170 -6.49 -28.87 -14.31
C ILE A 170 -7.05 -27.60 -13.68
N ILE A 171 -7.85 -26.84 -14.43
CA ILE A 171 -8.49 -25.62 -13.89
C ILE A 171 -9.76 -25.96 -13.10
N THR A 172 -10.50 -26.96 -13.55
CA THR A 172 -11.77 -27.38 -12.96
C THR A 172 -11.82 -28.90 -12.90
N THR A 173 -12.34 -29.45 -11.80
CA THR A 173 -12.73 -30.86 -11.78
C THR A 173 -14.00 -31.00 -12.63
N ALA A 174 -13.95 -31.76 -13.72
CA ALA A 174 -15.05 -31.91 -14.70
C ALA A 174 -16.40 -32.38 -14.10
N GLU A 175 -16.43 -32.75 -12.82
CA GLU A 175 -17.59 -33.20 -12.06
C GLU A 175 -18.17 -32.15 -11.09
N SER A 176 -17.62 -30.93 -11.00
CA SER A 176 -18.17 -29.91 -10.08
C SER A 176 -19.50 -29.35 -10.61
N SER A 177 -20.61 -29.98 -10.22
CA SER A 177 -21.98 -29.51 -10.48
C SER A 177 -22.33 -28.22 -9.72
N GLU A 178 -21.47 -27.77 -8.80
CA GLU A 178 -21.68 -26.59 -7.98
C GLU A 178 -21.10 -25.32 -8.61
N THR A 179 -21.99 -24.44 -9.08
CA THR A 179 -21.66 -23.13 -9.68
C THR A 179 -20.73 -22.27 -8.80
N LEU A 180 -20.87 -22.34 -7.48
CA LEU A 180 -20.06 -21.53 -6.55
C LEU A 180 -18.60 -21.98 -6.53
N LYS A 181 -18.35 -23.29 -6.52
CA LYS A 181 -16.99 -23.85 -6.60
C LYS A 181 -16.31 -23.43 -7.89
N LEU A 182 -17.02 -23.59 -9.02
CA LEU A 182 -16.54 -23.17 -10.34
C LEU A 182 -16.15 -21.68 -10.34
N PHE A 183 -17.00 -20.82 -9.77
CA PHE A 183 -16.71 -19.40 -9.67
C PHE A 183 -15.41 -19.14 -8.89
N LEU A 184 -15.23 -19.74 -7.71
CA LEU A 184 -14.03 -19.55 -6.89
C LEU A 184 -12.77 -20.09 -7.55
N ASP A 185 -12.86 -21.24 -8.22
CA ASP A 185 -11.73 -21.87 -8.93
C ASP A 185 -11.12 -20.93 -9.97
N PHE A 186 -11.93 -20.08 -10.61
CA PHE A 186 -11.47 -19.00 -11.50
C PHE A 186 -11.16 -17.70 -10.77
N ALA A 187 -11.96 -17.33 -9.76
CA ALA A 187 -11.87 -16.03 -9.13
C ALA A 187 -10.52 -15.84 -8.40
N TYR A 188 -10.00 -16.87 -7.74
CA TYR A 188 -8.70 -16.79 -7.04
C TYR A 188 -7.53 -16.51 -8.02
N PRO A 189 -7.24 -17.36 -9.03
CA PRO A 189 -6.15 -17.10 -9.97
C PRO A 189 -6.28 -15.79 -10.75
N ILE A 190 -7.51 -15.39 -11.08
CA ILE A 190 -7.76 -14.11 -11.77
C ILE A 190 -7.43 -12.93 -10.84
N SER A 191 -7.83 -13.02 -9.56
CA SER A 191 -7.57 -11.97 -8.57
C SER A 191 -6.07 -11.82 -8.31
N ASP A 192 -5.36 -12.94 -8.22
CA ASP A 192 -3.89 -13.02 -8.15
C ASP A 192 -3.21 -12.39 -9.37
N LEU A 193 -3.68 -12.74 -10.57
CA LEU A 193 -3.16 -12.15 -11.81
C LEU A 193 -3.36 -10.62 -11.83
N ILE A 194 -4.54 -10.15 -11.48
CA ILE A 194 -4.85 -8.71 -11.44
C ILE A 194 -3.93 -7.99 -10.47
N ILE A 195 -3.75 -8.51 -9.24
CA ILE A 195 -2.96 -7.82 -8.22
C ILE A 195 -1.48 -7.79 -8.60
N VAL A 196 -0.92 -8.84 -9.21
CA VAL A 196 0.47 -8.86 -9.68
C VAL A 196 0.69 -7.93 -10.86
N ILE A 197 -0.26 -7.87 -11.81
CA ILE A 197 -0.20 -6.90 -12.92
C ILE A 197 -0.17 -5.48 -12.34
N LEU A 198 -1.08 -5.17 -11.42
CA LEU A 198 -1.13 -3.85 -10.79
C LEU A 198 0.16 -3.56 -10.03
N ALA A 199 0.66 -4.50 -9.23
CA ALA A 199 1.88 -4.32 -8.46
C ALA A 199 3.08 -4.03 -9.38
N THR A 200 3.22 -4.80 -10.46
CA THR A 200 4.28 -4.65 -11.46
C THR A 200 4.19 -3.31 -12.18
N LEU A 201 2.99 -2.94 -12.66
CA LEU A 201 2.76 -1.67 -13.35
C LEU A 201 3.03 -0.48 -12.44
N ILE A 202 2.48 -0.49 -11.23
CA ILE A 202 2.67 0.60 -10.26
C ILE A 202 4.15 0.74 -9.94
N TYR A 203 4.85 -0.37 -9.69
CA TYR A 203 6.28 -0.35 -9.43
C TYR A 203 7.06 0.27 -10.60
N GLY A 204 6.91 -0.26 -11.81
CA GLY A 204 7.75 0.19 -12.94
C GLY A 204 7.34 1.53 -13.55
N LEU A 205 6.09 1.97 -13.42
CA LEU A 205 5.68 3.30 -13.84
C LEU A 205 6.13 4.38 -12.84
N SER A 206 6.34 4.01 -11.59
CA SER A 206 6.52 4.98 -10.51
C SER A 206 7.92 4.96 -9.88
N TYR A 207 8.78 3.96 -10.16
CA TYR A 207 10.09 3.84 -9.48
C TYR A 207 11.01 5.06 -9.60
N ARG A 208 10.88 5.85 -10.67
CA ARG A 208 11.64 7.09 -10.88
C ARG A 208 11.00 8.32 -10.22
N TYR A 209 9.72 8.23 -9.90
CA TYR A 209 8.92 9.29 -9.30
C TYR A 209 8.77 9.10 -7.79
N PHE A 210 8.99 7.88 -7.29
CA PHE A 210 9.14 7.57 -5.87
C PHE A 210 10.42 8.22 -5.32
N GLY A 211 10.25 9.36 -4.66
CA GLY A 211 11.29 9.99 -3.87
C GLY A 211 10.77 10.36 -2.49
N GLY A 212 11.68 10.83 -1.64
CA GLY A 212 11.33 11.21 -0.27
C GLY A 212 10.99 10.01 0.61
N LYS A 213 10.14 10.24 1.61
CA LYS A 213 9.93 9.31 2.73
C LYS A 213 8.98 8.15 2.42
N TYR A 214 8.21 8.20 1.33
CA TYR A 214 7.17 7.18 1.05
C TYR A 214 7.59 6.06 0.08
N LYS A 215 8.79 6.13 -0.48
CA LYS A 215 9.32 5.10 -1.37
C LYS A 215 9.30 3.70 -0.71
N LEU A 216 9.78 3.62 0.53
CA LEU A 216 9.80 2.37 1.29
C LEU A 216 8.39 1.82 1.58
N PRO A 217 7.44 2.57 2.18
CA PRO A 217 6.11 2.03 2.43
C PRO A 217 5.40 1.52 1.17
N ILE A 218 5.53 2.21 0.04
CA ILE A 218 4.94 1.76 -1.23
C ILE A 218 5.58 0.45 -1.67
N TYR A 219 6.91 0.34 -1.62
CA TYR A 219 7.58 -0.92 -1.97
C TYR A 219 7.17 -2.08 -1.06
N LEU A 220 6.97 -1.85 0.24
CA LEU A 220 6.46 -2.90 1.13
C LEU A 220 5.04 -3.33 0.73
N ILE A 221 4.14 -2.39 0.42
CA ILE A 221 2.77 -2.68 -0.03
C ILE A 221 2.80 -3.48 -1.35
N LEU A 222 3.56 -3.05 -2.34
CA LEU A 222 3.65 -3.76 -3.62
C LEU A 222 4.31 -5.13 -3.49
N SER A 223 5.33 -5.26 -2.63
CA SER A 223 5.96 -6.54 -2.33
C SER A 223 5.01 -7.48 -1.61
N ALA A 224 4.12 -6.96 -0.74
CA ALA A 224 3.09 -7.77 -0.10
C ALA A 224 2.21 -8.47 -1.13
N PHE A 225 1.80 -7.80 -2.21
CA PHE A 225 1.00 -8.43 -3.26
C PHE A 225 1.76 -9.53 -4.03
N ALA A 226 3.05 -9.33 -4.29
CA ALA A 226 3.88 -10.36 -4.90
C ALA A 226 4.05 -11.57 -3.96
N VAL A 227 4.29 -11.34 -2.67
CA VAL A 227 4.37 -12.42 -1.67
C VAL A 227 3.03 -13.14 -1.53
N ASN A 228 1.91 -12.42 -1.58
CA ASN A 228 0.58 -13.03 -1.54
C ASN A 228 0.35 -13.99 -2.69
N TYR A 229 0.67 -13.55 -3.91
CA TYR A 229 0.60 -14.37 -5.11
C TYR A 229 1.40 -15.68 -4.98
N PHE A 230 2.61 -15.61 -4.42
CA PHE A 230 3.40 -16.82 -4.16
C PHE A 230 2.83 -17.67 -3.01
N GLY A 231 2.15 -17.04 -2.05
CA GLY A 231 1.35 -17.71 -1.01
C GLY A 231 0.23 -18.54 -1.63
N ASP A 232 -0.58 -17.93 -2.51
CA ASP A 232 -1.67 -18.60 -3.21
C ASP A 232 -1.15 -19.69 -4.18
N PHE A 233 -0.04 -19.44 -4.89
CA PHE A 233 0.65 -20.48 -5.66
C PHE A 233 1.06 -21.67 -4.78
N SER A 234 1.70 -21.40 -3.64
CA SER A 234 2.18 -22.45 -2.72
C SER A 234 1.04 -23.21 -2.07
N PHE A 235 -0.05 -22.51 -1.73
CA PHE A 235 -1.27 -23.09 -1.19
C PHE A 235 -1.95 -24.00 -2.23
N SER A 236 -2.14 -23.51 -3.46
CA SER A 236 -2.75 -24.29 -4.54
C SER A 236 -1.91 -25.51 -4.89
N TYR A 237 -0.59 -25.34 -5.07
CA TYR A 237 0.32 -26.45 -5.35
C TYR A 237 0.29 -27.50 -4.23
N GLY A 238 0.46 -27.06 -2.98
CA GLY A 238 0.45 -27.95 -1.82
C GLY A 238 -0.88 -28.70 -1.68
N THR A 239 -2.01 -28.05 -1.99
CA THR A 239 -3.33 -28.69 -1.97
C THR A 239 -3.44 -29.74 -3.08
N THR A 240 -3.01 -29.42 -4.31
CA THR A 240 -3.08 -30.34 -5.46
C THR A 240 -2.25 -31.60 -5.25
N VAL A 241 -1.07 -31.49 -4.63
CA VAL A 241 -0.21 -32.67 -4.34
C VAL A 241 -0.40 -33.22 -2.93
N GLU A 242 -1.45 -32.80 -2.22
CA GLU A 242 -1.84 -33.29 -0.89
C GLU A 242 -0.75 -33.15 0.18
N THR A 243 0.07 -32.11 0.09
CA THR A 243 1.13 -31.77 1.06
C THR A 243 0.82 -30.51 1.88
N TYR A 244 -0.29 -29.83 1.58
CA TYR A 244 -0.73 -28.68 2.35
C TYR A 244 -1.19 -29.10 3.75
N TYR A 245 -0.82 -28.32 4.75
CA TYR A 245 -1.30 -28.43 6.12
C TYR A 245 -1.26 -27.05 6.79
N THR A 246 -2.13 -26.81 7.78
CA THR A 246 -2.14 -25.51 8.48
C THR A 246 -0.83 -25.26 9.20
N GLY A 247 -0.26 -24.07 9.04
CA GLY A 247 1.04 -23.70 9.57
C GLY A 247 2.22 -24.10 8.69
N ASN A 248 1.99 -24.43 7.42
CA ASN A 248 3.07 -24.72 6.48
C ASN A 248 3.66 -23.44 5.84
N PHE A 249 4.47 -23.63 4.80
CA PHE A 249 5.14 -22.53 4.09
C PHE A 249 4.18 -21.52 3.45
N ALA A 250 3.00 -21.94 2.96
CA ALA A 250 2.04 -21.02 2.38
C ALA A 250 1.49 -20.04 3.45
N ASP A 251 1.20 -20.53 4.66
CA ASP A 251 0.78 -19.68 5.78
C ASP A 251 1.88 -18.71 6.23
N ALA A 252 3.16 -19.09 6.13
CA ALA A 252 4.27 -18.17 6.37
C ALA A 252 4.32 -17.04 5.32
N LEU A 253 4.01 -17.33 4.06
CA LEU A 253 3.88 -16.32 3.01
C LEU A 253 2.67 -15.41 3.25
N PHE A 254 1.49 -15.95 3.58
CA PHE A 254 0.32 -15.13 3.92
C PHE A 254 0.57 -14.25 5.15
N THR A 255 1.22 -14.77 6.17
CA THR A 255 1.63 -14.00 7.35
C THR A 255 2.58 -12.87 6.97
N THR A 256 3.52 -13.14 6.07
CA THR A 256 4.46 -12.15 5.53
C THR A 256 3.73 -11.08 4.71
N THR A 257 2.74 -11.45 3.90
CA THR A 257 1.86 -10.49 3.21
C THR A 257 1.18 -9.56 4.21
N MET A 258 0.52 -10.12 5.24
CA MET A 258 -0.19 -9.33 6.23
C MET A 258 0.75 -8.37 6.96
N TYR A 259 1.96 -8.82 7.29
CA TYR A 259 2.99 -8.01 7.92
C TYR A 259 3.45 -6.86 7.01
N LEU A 260 3.87 -7.16 5.78
CA LEU A 260 4.38 -6.18 4.81
C LEU A 260 3.32 -5.12 4.50
N LEU A 261 2.08 -5.54 4.28
CA LEU A 261 0.97 -4.63 4.01
C LEU A 261 0.68 -3.72 5.20
N SER A 262 0.64 -4.29 6.41
CA SER A 262 0.38 -3.54 7.65
C SER A 262 1.50 -2.55 7.99
N VAL A 263 2.77 -2.95 7.88
CA VAL A 263 3.93 -2.06 8.09
C VAL A 263 3.99 -1.01 6.99
N GLY A 264 3.73 -1.38 5.74
CA GLY A 264 3.65 -0.46 4.61
C GLY A 264 2.61 0.63 4.87
N ILE A 265 1.41 0.28 5.31
CA ILE A 265 0.37 1.25 5.71
C ILE A 265 0.83 2.10 6.90
N ALA A 266 1.39 1.49 7.94
CA ALA A 266 1.85 2.23 9.12
C ALA A 266 2.96 3.24 8.80
N LEU A 267 3.85 2.93 7.85
CA LEU A 267 4.92 3.82 7.41
C LEU A 267 4.41 4.98 6.52
N LEU A 268 3.18 4.92 6.00
CA LEU A 268 2.53 6.08 5.38
C LEU A 268 2.11 7.14 6.42
N ASP A 269 2.21 6.86 7.72
CA ASP A 269 1.97 7.87 8.76
C ASP A 269 3.12 8.88 8.85
N SER A 270 2.82 10.13 8.47
CA SER A 270 3.80 11.21 8.36
C SER A 270 3.97 12.08 9.61
N ARG A 271 3.32 11.73 10.74
CA ARG A 271 3.40 12.47 12.02
C ARG A 271 4.82 12.59 12.61
N SER A 272 5.84 12.00 12.00
CA SER A 272 7.24 12.05 12.44
C SER A 272 8.17 12.80 11.47
N VAL A 273 7.67 13.71 10.64
CA VAL A 273 8.52 14.46 9.69
C VAL A 273 9.05 15.72 10.39
N PRO A 274 10.30 15.73 10.91
CA PRO A 274 11.00 16.98 11.16
C PRO A 274 11.32 17.61 9.82
N LEU A 275 10.97 18.89 9.67
CA LEU A 275 11.30 19.70 8.51
C LEU A 275 12.81 19.97 8.47
N SER A 276 13.39 20.00 7.27
CA SER A 276 14.78 20.44 7.11
C SER A 276 14.88 21.94 7.37
N THR A 277 15.62 22.31 8.41
CA THR A 277 16.00 23.70 8.71
C THR A 277 17.19 24.17 7.88
N GLU A 278 17.51 23.51 6.77
CA GLU A 278 18.61 23.94 5.90
C GLU A 278 18.39 25.39 5.47
N SER A 279 19.40 26.21 5.77
CA SER A 279 19.45 27.64 5.48
C SER A 279 19.43 27.83 3.97
N PHE A 280 18.23 28.03 3.41
CA PHE A 280 18.09 28.55 2.07
C PHE A 280 18.79 29.91 2.05
N ASN A 281 19.77 30.06 1.16
CA ASN A 281 20.57 31.28 1.02
C ASN A 281 19.67 32.51 0.99
N GLU A 282 19.97 33.48 1.85
CA GLU A 282 19.23 34.72 2.10
C GLU A 282 19.05 35.64 0.86
N GLY A 283 19.54 35.23 -0.32
CA GLY A 283 19.50 35.99 -1.57
C GLY A 283 18.23 35.83 -2.42
N GLN A 284 17.31 34.91 -2.10
CA GLN A 284 16.07 34.68 -2.88
C GLN A 284 14.82 35.01 -2.06
N LYS A 285 14.65 36.29 -1.73
CA LYS A 285 13.48 36.85 -1.02
C LYS A 285 12.13 36.68 -1.72
N TYR A 286 12.10 36.09 -2.92
CA TYR A 286 10.88 35.89 -3.69
C TYR A 286 10.88 34.54 -4.36
N GLN A 287 10.37 33.52 -3.67
CA GLN A 287 9.59 32.43 -4.28
C GLN A 287 9.00 31.49 -3.20
N LEU A 288 7.97 31.97 -2.51
CA LEU A 288 7.15 31.16 -1.58
C LEU A 288 6.67 29.85 -2.23
N ALA A 289 6.33 29.93 -3.53
CA ALA A 289 5.96 28.76 -4.33
C ALA A 289 7.09 27.72 -4.40
N SER A 290 8.32 28.12 -4.73
CA SER A 290 9.47 27.20 -4.75
C SER A 290 9.70 26.56 -3.39
N ARG A 291 9.59 27.32 -2.29
CA ARG A 291 9.76 26.73 -0.96
C ARG A 291 8.67 25.72 -0.64
N ILE A 292 7.41 26.04 -0.94
CA ILE A 292 6.29 25.10 -0.80
C ILE A 292 6.58 23.82 -1.60
N ILE A 293 6.99 23.94 -2.86
CA ILE A 293 7.26 22.79 -3.73
C ILE A 293 8.45 21.97 -3.23
N HIS A 294 9.52 22.61 -2.76
CA HIS A 294 10.67 21.94 -2.16
C HIS A 294 10.29 21.15 -0.91
N GLU A 295 9.53 21.76 0.02
CA GLU A 295 9.09 21.08 1.23
C GLU A 295 8.13 19.92 0.89
N GLN A 296 7.22 20.09 -0.07
CA GLN A 296 6.42 18.99 -0.58
C GLN A 296 7.28 17.90 -1.22
N ALA A 297 8.35 18.26 -1.93
CA ALA A 297 9.27 17.29 -2.54
C ALA A 297 10.03 16.46 -1.49
N THR A 298 10.26 16.96 -0.27
CA THR A 298 10.83 16.14 0.81
C THR A 298 9.89 15.01 1.24
N ILE A 299 8.59 15.22 1.03
CA ILE A 299 7.51 14.31 1.38
C ILE A 299 7.32 13.34 0.21
N ILE A 300 6.89 13.84 -0.95
CA ILE A 300 6.43 13.01 -2.08
C ILE A 300 7.45 12.84 -3.20
N GLY A 301 8.65 13.41 -3.05
CA GLY A 301 9.71 13.32 -4.04
C GLY A 301 9.47 14.17 -5.29
N PRO A 302 10.05 13.77 -6.44
CA PRO A 302 9.95 14.50 -7.71
C PRO A 302 8.51 14.74 -8.20
N ALA A 303 7.53 13.96 -7.72
CA ALA A 303 6.12 14.15 -8.03
C ALA A 303 5.63 15.56 -7.63
N ALA A 304 6.18 16.16 -6.57
CA ALA A 304 5.80 17.51 -6.13
C ALA A 304 5.95 18.56 -7.24
N TRP A 305 7.06 18.50 -7.98
CA TRP A 305 7.33 19.40 -9.09
C TRP A 305 6.38 19.17 -10.25
N SER A 306 6.02 17.91 -10.50
CA SER A 306 5.12 17.54 -11.58
C SER A 306 3.67 17.94 -11.30
N GLU A 307 3.25 17.93 -10.03
CA GLU A 307 1.96 18.45 -9.58
C GLU A 307 1.91 19.98 -9.63
N ALA A 308 2.98 20.65 -9.22
CA ALA A 308 3.06 22.10 -9.31
C ALA A 308 2.97 22.61 -10.77
N GLN A 309 3.49 21.86 -11.74
CA GLN A 309 3.36 22.20 -13.17
C GLN A 309 1.91 22.25 -13.67
N GLN A 310 0.96 21.62 -12.96
CA GLN A 310 -0.46 21.63 -13.33
C GLN A 310 -1.19 22.88 -12.80
N VAL A 311 -0.54 23.67 -11.95
CA VAL A 311 -1.13 24.85 -11.34
C VAL A 311 -1.04 26.01 -12.33
N GLU A 312 -2.20 26.49 -12.77
CA GLU A 312 -2.27 27.67 -13.63
C GLU A 312 -1.65 28.90 -12.93
N GLY A 313 -0.87 29.67 -13.69
CA GLY A 313 -0.13 30.83 -13.18
C GLY A 313 1.21 30.48 -12.52
N LEU A 314 1.68 29.24 -12.64
CA LEU A 314 3.00 28.83 -12.17
C LEU A 314 3.88 28.37 -13.35
N SER A 315 5.08 28.94 -13.48
CA SER A 315 6.10 28.54 -14.44
C SER A 315 7.27 27.90 -13.71
N ILE A 316 7.66 26.69 -14.08
CA ILE A 316 8.68 25.92 -13.36
C ILE A 316 9.93 25.74 -14.22
N ASP A 317 11.06 26.22 -13.72
CA ASP A 317 12.38 25.89 -14.25
C ASP A 317 12.90 24.63 -13.55
N VAL A 318 12.70 23.48 -14.20
CA VAL A 318 13.11 22.17 -13.71
C VAL A 318 14.64 22.05 -13.61
N SER A 319 15.40 22.85 -14.37
CA SER A 319 16.87 22.81 -14.33
C SER A 319 17.43 23.49 -13.09
N ARG A 320 16.72 24.52 -12.59
CA ARG A 320 17.09 25.28 -11.38
C ARG A 320 16.31 24.86 -10.14
N MET A 321 15.29 24.03 -10.29
CA MET A 321 14.36 23.67 -9.21
C MET A 321 13.75 24.92 -8.59
N GLU A 322 13.24 25.80 -9.46
CA GLU A 322 12.61 27.08 -9.12
C GLU A 322 11.27 27.21 -9.82
N ALA A 323 10.33 27.89 -9.17
CA ALA A 323 8.96 28.07 -9.60
C ALA A 323 8.58 29.55 -9.54
N TYR A 324 8.33 30.14 -10.69
CA TYR A 324 7.99 31.54 -10.89
C TYR A 324 6.48 31.70 -10.95
N VAL A 325 5.94 32.61 -10.14
CA VAL A 325 4.52 32.94 -10.13
C VAL A 325 4.23 34.02 -11.17
N THR A 326 3.29 33.75 -12.07
CA THR A 326 2.77 34.67 -13.07
C THR A 326 1.33 35.05 -12.74
N GLY A 327 1.02 36.35 -12.65
CA GLY A 327 -0.31 36.84 -12.29
C GLY A 327 -0.47 37.10 -10.78
N ASN A 328 -1.69 36.95 -10.26
CA ASN A 328 -2.01 37.24 -8.85
C ASN A 328 -1.38 36.19 -7.92
N ARG A 329 -0.36 36.61 -7.15
CA ARG A 329 0.40 35.73 -6.26
C ARG A 329 -0.46 34.99 -5.25
N LYS A 330 -1.44 35.67 -4.65
CA LYS A 330 -2.33 35.08 -3.64
C LYS A 330 -3.11 33.90 -4.22
N GLU A 331 -3.72 34.12 -5.39
CA GLU A 331 -4.53 33.11 -6.09
C GLU A 331 -3.68 31.93 -6.58
N VAL A 332 -2.48 32.19 -7.11
CA VAL A 332 -1.58 31.10 -7.54
C VAL A 332 -1.12 30.25 -6.36
N LEU A 333 -0.73 30.87 -5.24
CA LEU A 333 -0.34 30.13 -4.03
C LEU A 333 -1.51 29.35 -3.44
N GLU A 334 -2.72 29.91 -3.48
CA GLU A 334 -3.93 29.21 -3.03
C GLU A 334 -4.21 27.97 -3.88
N ARG A 335 -4.15 28.10 -5.21
CA ARG A 335 -4.29 26.96 -6.13
C ARG A 335 -3.19 25.91 -5.94
N LEU A 336 -1.94 26.34 -5.69
CA LEU A 336 -0.83 25.43 -5.42
C LEU A 336 -1.07 24.61 -4.13
N VAL A 337 -1.53 25.27 -3.07
CA VAL A 337 -1.86 24.58 -1.81
C VAL A 337 -3.04 23.64 -2.00
N LEU A 338 -4.08 24.06 -2.72
CA LEU A 338 -5.25 23.23 -3.02
C LEU A 338 -4.88 21.99 -3.86
N GLN A 339 -3.98 22.14 -4.85
CA GLN A 339 -3.49 21.02 -5.65
C GLN A 339 -2.84 19.95 -4.77
N TYR A 340 -2.00 20.35 -3.82
CA TYR A 340 -1.40 19.41 -2.86
C TYR A 340 -2.42 18.87 -1.84
N GLU A 341 -3.32 19.72 -1.33
CA GLU A 341 -4.36 19.34 -0.37
C GLU A 341 -5.32 18.30 -0.96
N GLN A 342 -5.63 18.38 -2.25
CA GLN A 342 -6.47 17.38 -2.90
C GLN A 342 -5.83 15.98 -2.90
N LEU A 343 -4.53 15.90 -3.17
CA LEU A 343 -3.81 14.63 -3.24
C LEU A 343 -3.55 14.05 -1.84
N PHE A 344 -3.17 14.92 -0.90
CA PHE A 344 -2.52 14.56 0.36
C PHE A 344 -3.27 15.08 1.60
N GLY A 345 -4.46 15.65 1.42
CA GLY A 345 -5.29 16.17 2.48
C GLY A 345 -4.60 17.22 3.35
N LYS A 346 -5.09 17.33 4.59
CA LYS A 346 -4.66 18.35 5.56
C LYS A 346 -3.16 18.30 5.86
N ALA A 347 -2.53 17.13 5.79
CA ALA A 347 -1.09 16.98 6.04
C ALA A 347 -0.25 17.84 5.09
N SER A 348 -0.58 17.87 3.79
CA SER A 348 0.13 18.72 2.83
C SER A 348 -0.08 20.20 3.09
N ARG A 349 -1.29 20.60 3.50
CA ARG A 349 -1.57 21.99 3.86
C ARG A 349 -0.73 22.47 5.04
N GLU A 350 -0.56 21.63 6.07
CA GLU A 350 0.31 21.95 7.20
C GLU A 350 1.77 22.04 6.79
N VAL A 351 2.24 21.16 5.89
CA VAL A 351 3.59 21.25 5.32
C VAL A 351 3.78 22.55 4.55
N CYS A 352 2.78 22.95 3.76
CA CYS A 352 2.81 24.24 3.08
C CYS A 352 2.90 25.38 4.11
N ARG A 353 2.06 25.40 5.15
CA ARG A 353 2.07 26.43 6.21
C ARG A 353 3.43 26.54 6.89
N GLU A 354 4.00 25.42 7.31
CA GLU A 354 5.30 25.41 7.96
C GLU A 354 6.44 25.85 7.03
N ALA A 355 6.36 25.51 5.73
CA ALA A 355 7.30 25.98 4.72
C ALA A 355 7.35 27.51 4.62
N VAL A 356 6.20 28.17 4.76
CA VAL A 356 6.09 29.63 4.62
C VAL A 356 6.35 30.37 5.93
N ARG A 357 6.14 29.71 7.07
CA ARG A 357 6.17 30.31 8.42
C ARG A 357 7.39 31.20 8.71
N PRO A 358 8.63 30.84 8.34
CA PRO A 358 9.81 31.69 8.59
C PRO A 358 9.80 33.01 7.81
N PHE A 359 9.01 33.11 6.74
CA PHE A 359 9.02 34.22 5.79
C PHE A 359 7.76 35.08 5.86
N LEU A 360 6.77 34.72 6.69
CA LEU A 360 5.51 35.48 6.84
C LEU A 360 5.75 36.95 7.24
N SER A 361 6.81 37.23 8.00
CA SER A 361 7.17 38.60 8.40
C SER A 361 7.79 39.44 7.27
N GLN A 362 8.16 38.82 6.15
CA GLN A 362 8.89 39.46 5.04
C GLN A 362 8.00 39.76 3.83
N VAL A 363 6.73 39.37 3.86
CA VAL A 363 5.78 39.45 2.72
C VAL A 363 4.50 40.14 3.18
N SER A 364 3.87 40.95 2.31
CA SER A 364 2.59 41.57 2.65
C SER A 364 1.51 40.51 2.90
N ILE A 365 0.76 40.66 3.99
CA ILE A 365 -0.35 39.76 4.38
C ILE A 365 -1.35 39.60 3.23
N GLU A 366 -1.59 40.65 2.45
CA GLU A 366 -2.53 40.66 1.31
C GLU A 366 -2.10 39.71 0.17
N GLU A 367 -0.82 39.41 0.06
CA GLU A 367 -0.27 38.51 -0.97
C GLU A 367 -0.25 37.04 -0.52
N ILE A 368 -0.55 36.77 0.77
CA ILE A 368 -0.56 35.43 1.35
C ILE A 368 -2.00 34.96 1.52
N PRO A 369 -2.40 33.84 0.87
CA PRO A 369 -3.74 33.30 1.01
C PRO A 369 -4.00 32.82 2.44
N GLU A 370 -5.25 32.91 2.89
CA GLU A 370 -5.64 32.56 4.27
C GLU A 370 -5.32 31.10 4.63
N VAL A 371 -5.30 30.24 3.62
CA VAL A 371 -4.94 28.82 3.77
C VAL A 371 -3.52 28.62 4.32
N LEU A 372 -2.61 29.57 4.10
CA LEU A 372 -1.19 29.57 4.52
C LEU A 372 -0.92 30.39 5.78
N ARG A 373 -1.92 31.10 6.29
CA ARG A 373 -1.85 31.86 7.53
C ARG A 373 -2.09 30.97 8.75
#